data_AF-A0A7E6FUV2-F1
#
_entry.id   AF-A0A7E6FUV2-F1
#
_cell.length_a   1.000
_cell.length_b   1.000
_cell.length_c   1.000
_cell.angle_alpha   90.00
_cell.angle_beta   90.00
_cell.angle_gamma   90.00
#
_symmetry.space_group_name_H-M   'P 1'
#
loop_
_entity.id
_entity.type
_entity.pdbx_description
1 polymer ?
#
loop_
_entity_poly.entity_id
_entity_poly.type
_entity_poly.pdbx_seq_one_letter_code
_entity_poly.pdbx_strand_id
1 'polypeptide(L)'
;MMTVVSANNSNELSYYKNSVWIKIYSLSTEAGLKVFDSYDSKGNLSSWKVNKCNDTFCPNFFRNPILDSWEHFPVDEVKLVIYKNQTAVVNMVFDGQNTNRETWFSHEKLKSSPWNDLSSATPNFFSIRGFRDTRRFYITNHNLCSGDNGWLAIDDGPFYCSYEKGKHYPLIRYSGTKSKVTWSQGYSTGDAISIFIRLKT
;
A
#
# COMPACT_ATOMS: atom_id res chain seq x y z
N MET A 1 -12.76 21.63 50.68
CA MET A 1 -11.94 20.61 50.00
C MET A 1 -12.86 19.55 49.42
N MET A 2 -12.96 19.48 48.09
CA MET A 2 -13.40 18.29 47.38
C MET A 2 -12.49 18.16 46.17
N THR A 3 -11.69 17.10 46.18
CA THR A 3 -10.79 16.67 45.11
C THR A 3 -11.61 16.16 43.94
N VAL A 4 -11.45 16.80 42.78
CA VAL A 4 -11.90 16.24 41.50
C VAL A 4 -10.82 15.29 41.01
N VAL A 5 -11.20 14.01 40.92
CA VAL A 5 -10.38 12.93 40.39
C VAL A 5 -10.15 13.18 38.89
N SER A 6 -8.89 13.32 38.48
CA SER A 6 -8.50 13.36 37.08
C SER A 6 -8.68 11.97 36.45
N ALA A 7 -9.68 11.81 35.60
CA ALA A 7 -9.72 10.71 34.66
C ALA A 7 -8.71 10.99 33.55
N ASN A 8 -7.60 10.25 33.55
CA ASN A 8 -6.64 10.19 32.45
C ASN A 8 -7.34 9.62 31.21
N ASN A 9 -7.83 10.49 30.34
CA ASN A 9 -8.19 10.15 28.96
C ASN A 9 -6.95 10.36 28.09
N SER A 10 -6.04 9.38 28.09
CA SER A 10 -4.79 9.43 27.33
C SER A 10 -4.87 8.78 25.95
N ASN A 11 -6.06 8.60 25.35
CA ASN A 11 -6.22 7.87 24.09
C ASN A 11 -6.91 8.63 22.96
N GLU A 12 -7.13 9.94 23.07
CA GLU A 12 -7.58 10.76 21.94
C GLU A 12 -6.69 12.01 21.82
N LEU A 13 -6.34 12.35 20.57
CA LEU A 13 -5.60 13.56 20.16
C LEU A 13 -4.07 13.48 20.21
N SER A 14 -3.48 12.65 19.36
CA SER A 14 -2.22 12.98 18.71
C SER A 14 -2.46 13.43 17.26
N TYR A 15 -3.30 14.46 17.09
CA TYR A 15 -3.48 15.14 15.80
C TYR A 15 -2.78 16.50 15.87
N TYR A 16 -1.97 16.77 14.84
CA TYR A 16 -1.26 18.03 14.54
C TYR A 16 0.09 18.29 15.24
N LYS A 17 1.15 17.63 14.71
CA LYS A 17 2.50 18.20 14.65
C LYS A 17 2.99 18.13 13.20
N ASN A 18 3.61 19.23 12.74
CA ASN A 18 4.05 19.57 11.37
C ASN A 18 5.08 18.62 10.70
N SER A 19 5.13 17.33 11.03
CA SER A 19 6.10 16.37 10.48
C SER A 19 5.64 14.91 10.47
N VAL A 20 4.35 14.61 10.68
CA VAL A 20 3.89 13.23 10.90
C VAL A 20 3.22 12.66 9.66
N TRP A 21 3.74 11.54 9.19
CA TRP A 21 3.09 10.70 8.18
C TRP A 21 1.77 10.15 8.73
N ILE A 22 0.67 10.46 8.05
CA ILE A 22 -0.68 9.99 8.41
C ILE A 22 -0.92 8.67 7.69
N LYS A 23 -1.08 7.57 8.43
CA LYS A 23 -1.49 6.29 7.82
C LYS A 23 -2.90 6.43 7.28
N ILE A 24 -3.10 6.04 6.01
CA ILE A 24 -4.40 6.10 5.34
C ILE A 24 -4.91 4.74 4.89
N TYR A 25 -4.01 3.77 4.73
CA TYR A 25 -4.38 2.41 4.37
C TYR A 25 -3.37 1.43 4.93
N SER A 26 -3.82 0.25 5.32
CA SER A 26 -2.94 -0.88 5.62
C SER A 26 -3.67 -2.19 5.41
N LEU A 27 -2.99 -3.21 4.93
CA LEU A 27 -3.55 -4.54 4.75
C LEU A 27 -2.46 -5.59 4.93
N SER A 28 -2.77 -6.68 5.61
CA SER A 28 -1.88 -7.84 5.75
C SER A 28 -2.28 -8.97 4.83
N THR A 29 -1.31 -9.82 4.49
CA THR A 29 -1.62 -11.15 3.94
C THR A 29 -2.56 -11.89 4.88
N GLU A 30 -3.39 -12.80 4.36
CA GLU A 30 -4.43 -13.52 5.10
C GLU A 30 -5.69 -12.72 5.43
N ALA A 31 -5.76 -11.44 5.05
CA ALA A 31 -6.99 -10.66 5.18
C ALA A 31 -8.18 -11.25 4.42
N GLY A 32 -7.94 -12.06 3.39
CA GLY A 32 -8.99 -12.73 2.61
C GLY A 32 -9.86 -11.78 1.77
N LEU A 33 -9.43 -10.53 1.59
CA LEU A 33 -10.16 -9.47 0.91
C LEU A 33 -9.57 -9.15 -0.46
N LYS A 34 -10.41 -8.60 -1.34
CA LYS A 34 -9.98 -7.95 -2.57
C LYS A 34 -9.31 -6.62 -2.23
N VAL A 35 -8.06 -6.47 -2.64
CA VAL A 35 -7.17 -5.35 -2.31
C VAL A 35 -7.70 -4.05 -2.88
N PHE A 36 -8.18 -4.08 -4.13
CA PHE A 36 -8.75 -2.88 -4.74
C PHE A 36 -10.05 -2.48 -4.06
N ASP A 37 -10.92 -3.44 -3.72
CA ASP A 37 -12.17 -3.13 -3.03
C ASP A 37 -11.92 -2.57 -1.64
N SER A 38 -11.00 -3.14 -0.85
CA SER A 38 -10.64 -2.59 0.46
C SER A 38 -9.97 -1.22 0.40
N TYR A 39 -9.40 -0.85 -0.75
CA TYR A 39 -8.77 0.46 -0.96
C TYR A 39 -9.75 1.50 -1.51
N ASP A 40 -10.51 1.15 -2.55
CA ASP A 40 -11.34 2.08 -3.33
C ASP A 40 -12.80 2.16 -2.86
N SER A 41 -13.31 1.10 -2.20
CA SER A 41 -14.73 1.03 -1.86
C SER A 41 -15.21 2.17 -0.98
N LYS A 42 -16.37 2.70 -1.36
CA LYS A 42 -17.21 3.60 -0.56
C LYS A 42 -18.30 2.73 0.10
N GLY A 43 -17.94 2.03 1.17
CA GLY A 43 -18.81 1.07 1.85
C GLY A 43 -19.16 1.49 3.28
N ASN A 44 -20.20 0.87 3.85
CA ASN A 44 -20.56 1.09 5.25
C ASN A 44 -19.43 0.56 6.16
N LEU A 45 -18.73 1.47 6.84
CA LEU A 45 -17.62 1.23 7.77
C LEU A 45 -17.95 0.13 8.81
N SER A 46 -19.21 -0.02 9.20
CA SER A 46 -19.66 -1.05 10.16
C SER A 46 -19.49 -2.49 9.67
N SER A 47 -19.41 -2.71 8.36
CA SER A 47 -19.10 -4.03 7.79
C SER A 47 -17.60 -4.34 7.82
N TRP A 48 -16.75 -3.32 8.03
CA TRP A 48 -15.30 -3.44 7.97
C TRP A 48 -14.74 -3.72 9.37
N LYS A 49 -14.10 -4.88 9.55
CA LYS A 49 -13.54 -5.30 10.84
C LYS A 49 -12.19 -4.59 11.14
N VAL A 50 -12.19 -3.25 11.10
CA VAL A 50 -11.00 -2.37 11.21
C VAL A 50 -10.38 -2.33 12.61
N ASN A 51 -11.15 -2.65 13.66
CA ASN A 51 -10.73 -2.57 15.07
C ASN A 51 -9.67 -3.60 15.49
N LYS A 52 -9.11 -4.38 14.57
CA LYS A 52 -8.15 -5.47 14.86
C LYS A 52 -6.70 -5.15 14.44
N CYS A 53 -6.43 -3.96 13.92
CA CYS A 53 -5.08 -3.58 13.54
C CYS A 53 -4.19 -3.30 14.76
N ASN A 54 -2.97 -3.84 14.74
CA ASN A 54 -1.91 -3.54 15.70
C ASN A 54 -0.72 -2.93 14.95
N ASP A 55 -0.61 -1.61 14.98
CA ASP A 55 0.39 -0.81 14.27
C ASP A 55 0.59 -1.22 12.79
N THR A 56 1.58 -2.05 12.49
CA THR A 56 1.93 -2.50 11.13
C THR A 56 1.10 -3.68 10.64
N PHE A 57 0.57 -4.50 11.55
CA PHE A 57 -0.18 -5.71 11.20
C PHE A 57 -1.68 -5.43 11.28
N CYS A 58 -2.39 -5.72 10.18
CA CYS A 58 -3.83 -5.56 10.08
C CYS A 58 -4.42 -6.88 9.57
N PRO A 59 -4.93 -7.76 10.45
CA PRO A 59 -5.48 -9.05 10.04
C PRO A 59 -6.68 -8.95 9.10
N ASN A 60 -7.26 -7.75 8.94
CA ASN A 60 -8.14 -7.41 7.83
C ASN A 60 -7.50 -6.27 7.03
N PHE A 61 -7.90 -5.04 7.30
CA PHE A 61 -7.31 -3.83 6.75
C PHE A 61 -7.63 -2.64 7.65
N PHE A 62 -6.86 -1.59 7.50
CA PHE A 62 -7.14 -0.25 7.98
C PHE A 62 -7.40 0.64 6.77
N ARG A 63 -8.41 1.50 6.84
CA ARG A 63 -8.70 2.49 5.80
C ARG A 63 -9.20 3.77 6.44
N ASN A 64 -8.54 4.89 6.13
CA ASN A 64 -8.90 6.20 6.64
C ASN A 64 -9.87 6.90 5.68
N PRO A 65 -10.95 7.54 6.18
CA PRO A 65 -11.89 8.32 5.35
C PRO A 65 -11.27 9.43 4.50
N ILE A 66 -10.04 9.88 4.79
CA ILE A 66 -9.29 10.80 3.93
C ILE A 66 -9.23 10.29 2.47
N LEU A 67 -9.17 8.97 2.25
CA LEU A 67 -9.19 8.37 0.90
C LEU A 67 -10.48 8.69 0.11
N ASP A 68 -11.60 8.96 0.77
CA ASP A 68 -12.87 9.31 0.11
C ASP A 68 -13.02 10.80 -0.18
N SER A 69 -12.14 11.62 0.38
CA SER A 69 -12.12 13.07 0.22
C SER A 69 -10.73 13.57 -0.14
N TRP A 70 -9.95 12.72 -0.85
CA TRP A 70 -8.54 12.96 -1.16
C TRP A 70 -8.32 14.34 -1.78
N GLU A 71 -9.18 14.70 -2.72
CA GLU A 71 -9.13 15.95 -3.48
C GLU A 71 -9.36 17.20 -2.61
N HIS A 72 -9.91 17.04 -1.39
CA HIS A 72 -10.09 18.12 -0.43
C HIS A 72 -8.90 18.32 0.51
N PHE A 73 -7.88 17.45 0.45
CA PHE A 73 -6.69 17.55 1.30
C PHE A 73 -5.47 17.99 0.48
N PRO A 74 -4.64 18.90 1.01
CA PRO A 74 -3.42 19.32 0.33
C PRO A 74 -2.32 18.27 0.50
N VAL A 75 -2.44 17.12 -0.15
CA VAL A 75 -1.47 16.03 -0.07
C VAL A 75 -0.14 16.48 -0.72
N ASP A 76 0.93 16.45 0.07
CA ASP A 76 2.30 16.82 -0.33
C ASP A 76 3.07 15.59 -0.83
N GLU A 77 3.08 14.52 -0.04
CA GLU A 77 3.75 13.28 -0.38
C GLU A 77 2.92 12.07 0.01
N VAL A 78 3.12 10.98 -0.72
CA VAL A 78 2.56 9.67 -0.40
C VAL A 78 3.71 8.69 -0.20
N LYS A 79 3.60 7.83 0.81
CA LYS A 79 4.59 6.80 1.11
C LYS A 79 3.93 5.43 1.12
N LEU A 80 4.50 4.49 0.38
CA LEU A 80 4.13 3.08 0.40
C LEU A 80 5.24 2.29 1.08
N VAL A 81 4.86 1.46 2.06
CA VAL A 81 5.78 0.59 2.78
C VAL A 81 5.29 -0.85 2.74
N ILE A 82 6.17 -1.79 2.37
CA ILE A 82 5.95 -3.22 2.55
C ILE A 82 6.75 -3.71 3.75
N TYR A 83 6.11 -4.49 4.62
CA TYR A 83 6.74 -5.08 5.80
C TYR A 83 6.92 -6.58 5.63
N LYS A 84 8.05 -7.10 6.12
CA LYS A 84 8.33 -8.52 6.32
C LYS A 84 8.89 -8.72 7.72
N ASN A 85 8.30 -9.60 8.52
CA ASN A 85 8.69 -9.81 9.92
C ASN A 85 8.80 -8.48 10.69
N GLN A 86 7.77 -7.62 10.57
CA GLN A 86 7.71 -6.28 11.18
C GLN A 86 8.81 -5.29 10.73
N THR A 87 9.64 -5.65 9.75
CA THR A 87 10.70 -4.79 9.21
C THR A 87 10.30 -4.25 7.84
N ALA A 88 10.52 -2.96 7.60
CA ALA A 88 10.27 -2.35 6.28
C ALA A 88 11.27 -2.89 5.24
N VAL A 89 10.77 -3.57 4.21
CA VAL A 89 11.57 -4.18 3.12
C VAL A 89 11.43 -3.45 1.79
N VAL A 90 10.33 -2.73 1.59
CA VAL A 90 10.14 -1.80 0.47
C VAL A 90 9.67 -0.47 1.05
N ASN A 91 10.27 0.62 0.60
CA ASN A 91 9.87 1.98 0.94
C ASN A 91 9.91 2.83 -0.33
N MET A 92 8.76 3.35 -0.72
CA MET A 92 8.61 4.21 -1.88
C MET A 92 7.96 5.53 -1.46
N VAL A 93 8.43 6.63 -2.04
CA VAL A 93 7.88 7.96 -1.82
C VAL A 93 7.47 8.55 -3.15
N PHE A 94 6.32 9.20 -3.15
CA PHE A 94 5.70 9.81 -4.32
C PHE A 94 5.36 11.27 -4.03
N ASP A 95 5.35 12.09 -5.09
CA ASP A 95 4.73 13.40 -5.09
C ASP A 95 3.21 13.23 -5.01
N GLY A 96 2.60 13.76 -3.96
CA GLY A 96 1.17 13.68 -3.73
C GLY A 96 0.39 14.82 -4.40
N GLN A 97 1.07 15.85 -4.90
CA GLN A 97 0.41 17.05 -5.39
C GLN A 97 -0.35 16.79 -6.68
N ASN A 98 -1.55 17.38 -6.80
CA ASN A 98 -2.41 17.27 -7.98
C ASN A 98 -2.69 15.80 -8.36
N THR A 99 -2.88 14.94 -7.37
CA THR A 99 -3.25 13.53 -7.53
C THR A 99 -4.65 13.28 -6.97
N ASN A 100 -5.25 12.16 -7.35
CA ASN A 100 -6.38 11.58 -6.63
C ASN A 100 -5.92 10.30 -5.91
N ARG A 101 -6.85 9.63 -5.22
CA ARG A 101 -6.58 8.40 -4.48
C ARG A 101 -5.96 7.27 -5.31
N GLU A 102 -5.98 7.33 -6.64
CA GLU A 102 -5.34 6.33 -7.50
C GLU A 102 -4.10 6.83 -8.24
N THR A 103 -4.09 8.08 -8.71
CA THR A 103 -3.07 8.59 -9.64
C THR A 103 -1.73 8.93 -8.98
N TRP A 104 -1.67 9.02 -7.65
CA TRP A 104 -0.42 9.21 -6.93
C TRP A 104 0.55 8.03 -7.11
N PHE A 105 0.02 6.82 -7.32
CA PHE A 105 0.84 5.63 -7.56
C PHE A 105 1.09 5.48 -9.06
N SER A 106 1.97 6.32 -9.57
CA SER A 106 2.40 6.35 -10.97
C SER A 106 3.90 6.60 -11.07
N HIS A 107 4.48 6.24 -12.22
CA HIS A 107 5.91 6.47 -12.47
C HIS A 107 6.25 7.96 -12.42
N GLU A 108 5.38 8.80 -12.99
CA GLU A 108 5.55 10.25 -13.06
C GLU A 108 5.58 10.92 -11.66
N LYS A 109 4.92 10.29 -10.68
CA LYS A 109 4.89 10.76 -9.29
C LYS A 109 5.97 10.14 -8.43
N LEU A 110 6.80 9.22 -8.94
CA LEU A 110 7.81 8.53 -8.15
C LEU A 110 8.97 9.48 -7.76
N LYS A 111 9.18 9.67 -6.46
CA LYS A 111 10.33 10.42 -5.92
C LYS A 111 11.48 9.52 -5.50
N SER A 112 11.18 8.37 -4.90
CA SER A 112 12.20 7.40 -4.49
C SER A 112 11.66 5.98 -4.42
N SER A 113 12.52 5.00 -4.69
CA SER A 113 12.22 3.56 -4.55
C SER A 113 13.47 2.78 -4.10
N PRO A 114 13.35 1.53 -3.65
CA PRO A 114 14.52 0.70 -3.32
C PRO A 114 15.25 0.13 -4.55
N TRP A 115 14.71 0.34 -5.76
CA TRP A 115 15.24 -0.18 -7.02
C TRP A 115 15.91 0.93 -7.83
N ASN A 116 17.15 0.70 -8.22
CA ASN A 116 18.00 1.69 -8.87
C ASN A 116 17.58 1.95 -10.32
N ASP A 117 17.00 0.95 -10.99
CA ASP A 117 16.61 1.01 -12.40
C ASP A 117 15.23 1.64 -12.63
N LEU A 118 14.35 1.62 -11.62
CA LEU A 118 12.94 1.97 -11.78
C LEU A 118 12.73 3.44 -12.20
N SER A 119 13.53 4.38 -11.72
CA SER A 119 13.41 5.80 -12.09
C SER A 119 13.66 6.05 -13.59
N SER A 120 14.57 5.29 -14.18
CA SER A 120 14.89 5.34 -15.62
C SER A 120 14.10 4.36 -16.49
N ALA A 121 13.34 3.46 -15.87
CA ALA A 121 12.57 2.46 -16.59
C ALA A 121 11.29 3.04 -17.21
N THR A 122 10.70 2.30 -18.14
CA THR A 122 9.40 2.58 -18.75
C THR A 122 8.42 1.41 -18.52
N PRO A 123 7.95 1.19 -17.29
CA PRO A 123 6.99 0.12 -16.99
C PRO A 123 5.72 0.27 -17.83
N ASN A 124 5.24 -0.82 -18.43
CA ASN A 124 3.96 -0.79 -19.15
C ASN A 124 2.75 -0.79 -18.19
N PHE A 125 2.95 -1.17 -16.93
CA PHE A 125 2.00 -0.93 -15.85
C PHE A 125 2.72 -0.36 -14.64
N PHE A 126 2.17 0.74 -14.13
CA PHE A 126 2.46 1.36 -12.84
C PHE A 126 1.14 1.92 -12.30
N SER A 127 0.31 1.07 -11.68
CA SER A 127 -1.03 1.46 -11.25
C SER A 127 -1.57 0.65 -10.08
N ILE A 128 -2.49 1.25 -9.31
CA ILE A 128 -3.18 0.56 -8.21
C ILE A 128 -4.14 -0.50 -8.77
N ARG A 129 -4.88 -0.19 -9.83
CA ARG A 129 -5.81 -1.12 -10.49
C ARG A 129 -5.13 -2.37 -11.02
N GLY A 130 -3.88 -2.27 -11.48
CA GLY A 130 -3.14 -3.38 -12.05
C GLY A 130 -3.56 -3.69 -13.50
N PHE A 131 -3.62 -4.97 -13.84
CA PHE A 131 -3.98 -5.46 -15.18
C PHE A 131 -5.11 -6.49 -15.12
N ARG A 132 -6.18 -6.28 -15.91
CA ARG A 132 -7.40 -7.11 -15.93
C ARG A 132 -8.04 -7.28 -14.56
N ASP A 133 -8.09 -6.21 -13.77
CA ASP A 133 -8.65 -6.20 -12.43
C ASP A 133 -8.03 -7.25 -11.48
N THR A 134 -6.74 -7.54 -11.66
CA THR A 134 -5.89 -8.34 -10.76
C THR A 134 -4.49 -7.71 -10.71
N ARG A 135 -3.59 -8.28 -9.91
CA ARG A 135 -2.21 -7.78 -9.69
C ARG A 135 -2.25 -6.32 -9.25
N ARG A 136 -2.82 -6.03 -8.08
CA ARG A 136 -2.97 -4.65 -7.58
C ARG A 136 -1.61 -4.05 -7.23
N PHE A 137 -1.52 -2.72 -7.24
CA PHE A 137 -0.25 -2.02 -7.04
C PHE A 137 0.86 -2.61 -7.92
N TYR A 138 0.61 -2.64 -9.23
CA TYR A 138 1.45 -3.34 -10.19
C TYR A 138 2.52 -2.40 -10.74
N ILE A 139 3.78 -2.78 -10.60
CA ILE A 139 4.91 -2.14 -11.27
C ILE A 139 5.63 -3.23 -12.05
N THR A 140 5.49 -3.23 -13.37
CA THR A 140 5.99 -4.32 -14.22
C THR A 140 6.33 -3.88 -15.64
N ASN A 141 7.15 -4.67 -16.32
CA ASN A 141 7.13 -4.83 -17.76
C ASN A 141 6.38 -6.12 -18.06
N HIS A 142 5.05 -6.01 -18.13
CA HIS A 142 4.14 -7.11 -18.38
C HIS A 142 4.48 -7.84 -19.67
N ASN A 143 4.51 -9.16 -19.58
CA ASN A 143 4.69 -10.09 -20.68
C ASN A 143 3.88 -11.37 -20.36
N LEU A 144 4.02 -12.41 -21.17
CA LEU A 144 3.55 -13.75 -20.82
C LEU A 144 4.25 -14.25 -19.54
N CYS A 145 3.65 -15.20 -18.84
CA CYS A 145 4.12 -15.65 -17.52
C CYS A 145 5.62 -16.00 -17.45
N SER A 146 6.21 -16.54 -18.53
CA SER A 146 7.64 -16.88 -18.54
C SER A 146 8.55 -15.64 -18.58
N GLY A 147 8.11 -14.56 -19.22
CA GLY A 147 8.89 -13.33 -19.42
C GLY A 147 8.43 -12.12 -18.59
N ASP A 148 7.33 -12.24 -17.84
CA ASP A 148 6.81 -11.16 -17.00
C ASP A 148 7.84 -10.81 -15.92
N ASN A 149 8.26 -9.55 -15.91
CA ASN A 149 9.29 -9.06 -15.01
C ASN A 149 8.92 -7.70 -14.43
N GLY A 150 9.17 -7.50 -13.14
CA GLY A 150 8.76 -6.29 -12.46
C GLY A 150 9.35 -6.10 -11.08
N TRP A 151 8.76 -5.17 -10.35
CA TRP A 151 9.26 -4.67 -9.07
C TRP A 151 8.29 -4.93 -7.93
N LEU A 152 6.98 -4.76 -8.16
CA LEU A 152 5.93 -4.92 -7.14
C LEU A 152 4.64 -5.44 -7.79
N ALA A 153 3.97 -6.37 -7.12
CA ALA A 153 2.62 -6.81 -7.45
C ALA A 153 1.93 -7.35 -6.20
N ILE A 154 0.64 -7.07 -6.04
CA ILE A 154 -0.20 -7.61 -4.98
C ILE A 154 -1.33 -8.43 -5.59
N ASP A 155 -1.27 -9.74 -5.47
CA ASP A 155 -2.23 -10.65 -6.13
C ASP A 155 -3.35 -11.06 -5.17
N ASP A 156 -4.58 -10.68 -5.50
CA ASP A 156 -5.81 -11.02 -4.78
C ASP A 156 -6.79 -11.87 -5.64
N GLY A 157 -6.32 -12.30 -6.81
CA GLY A 157 -7.02 -13.16 -7.75
C GLY A 157 -8.00 -12.40 -8.67
N PRO A 158 -8.37 -12.97 -9.83
CA PRO A 158 -8.01 -14.30 -10.33
C PRO A 158 -6.53 -14.44 -10.71
N PHE A 159 -6.00 -15.66 -10.63
CA PHE A 159 -4.60 -16.00 -10.90
C PHE A 159 -4.46 -16.69 -12.27
N TYR A 160 -3.55 -16.19 -13.09
CA TYR A 160 -3.26 -16.69 -14.43
C TYR A 160 -1.90 -17.38 -14.50
N CYS A 161 -0.91 -16.86 -13.77
CA CYS A 161 0.44 -17.40 -13.77
C CYS A 161 0.70 -18.20 -12.49
N SER A 162 1.57 -19.21 -12.58
CA SER A 162 1.91 -20.07 -11.43
C SER A 162 2.51 -19.26 -10.27
N TYR A 163 3.32 -18.25 -10.58
CA TYR A 163 3.95 -17.38 -9.57
C TYR A 163 2.97 -16.50 -8.79
N GLU A 164 1.72 -16.37 -9.22
CA GLU A 164 0.69 -15.59 -8.52
C GLU A 164 -0.01 -16.43 -7.43
N LYS A 165 0.22 -17.75 -7.43
CA LYS A 165 -0.41 -18.68 -6.49
C LYS A 165 0.45 -18.78 -5.23
N GLY A 166 -0.11 -18.37 -4.10
CA GLY A 166 0.50 -18.44 -2.78
C GLY A 166 -0.31 -19.29 -1.80
N LYS A 167 0.23 -19.45 -0.59
CA LYS A 167 -0.48 -20.09 0.54
C LYS A 167 -1.56 -19.19 1.14
N HIS A 168 -1.33 -17.87 1.10
CA HIS A 168 -2.16 -16.85 1.71
C HIS A 168 -2.37 -15.69 0.74
N TYR A 169 -3.54 -15.05 0.84
CA TYR A 169 -3.92 -13.94 -0.03
C TYR A 169 -4.36 -12.71 0.77
N PRO A 170 -4.12 -11.49 0.23
CA PRO A 170 -3.40 -11.25 -1.01
C PRO A 170 -1.91 -11.58 -0.90
N LEU A 171 -1.30 -12.00 -2.02
CA LEU A 171 0.12 -12.30 -2.10
C LEU A 171 0.87 -11.02 -2.48
N ILE A 172 1.66 -10.47 -1.56
CA ILE A 172 2.49 -9.28 -1.82
C ILE A 172 3.85 -9.75 -2.36
N ARG A 173 4.08 -9.61 -3.66
CA ARG A 173 5.35 -9.93 -4.32
C ARG A 173 6.14 -8.67 -4.60
N TYR A 174 7.44 -8.72 -4.36
CA TYR A 174 8.35 -7.64 -4.72
C TYR A 174 9.70 -8.18 -5.19
N SER A 175 10.44 -7.38 -5.94
CA SER A 175 11.83 -7.69 -6.29
C SER A 175 12.72 -7.58 -5.05
N GLY A 176 13.32 -8.69 -4.64
CA GLY A 176 14.31 -8.75 -3.56
C GLY A 176 15.71 -8.25 -3.96
N THR A 177 15.88 -7.76 -5.18
CA THR A 177 17.15 -7.22 -5.68
C THR A 177 17.09 -5.69 -5.79
N LYS A 178 18.16 -5.05 -6.28
CA LYS A 178 18.19 -3.61 -6.58
C LYS A 178 17.59 -3.25 -7.95
N SER A 179 17.02 -4.20 -8.67
CA SER A 179 16.45 -4.04 -10.02
C SER A 179 15.16 -4.85 -10.17
N LYS A 180 14.47 -4.81 -11.31
CA LYS A 180 13.36 -5.75 -11.59
C LYS A 180 13.82 -7.21 -11.60
N VAL A 181 12.90 -8.13 -11.32
CA VAL A 181 13.12 -9.58 -11.44
C VAL A 181 12.12 -10.20 -12.40
N THR A 182 12.50 -11.30 -13.03
CA THR A 182 11.55 -12.15 -13.76
C THR A 182 10.77 -12.99 -12.74
N TRP A 183 9.44 -12.83 -12.70
CA TRP A 183 8.61 -13.43 -11.64
C TRP A 183 8.67 -14.96 -11.62
N SER A 184 8.81 -15.58 -12.79
CA SER A 184 8.95 -17.03 -12.94
C SER A 184 10.29 -17.59 -12.43
N GLN A 185 11.30 -16.73 -12.27
CA GLN A 185 12.65 -17.10 -11.82
C GLN A 185 12.86 -16.85 -10.33
N GLY A 186 12.00 -16.05 -9.69
CA GLY A 186 12.02 -15.83 -8.25
C GLY A 186 11.70 -14.39 -7.85
N TYR A 187 11.18 -14.24 -6.64
CA TYR A 187 10.82 -12.96 -6.03
C TYR A 187 10.78 -13.09 -4.50
N SER A 188 10.68 -11.97 -3.80
CA SER A 188 10.47 -11.92 -2.35
C SER A 188 9.01 -11.62 -2.01
N THR A 189 8.58 -12.00 -0.80
CA THR A 189 7.20 -11.79 -0.34
C THR A 189 7.13 -10.95 0.93
N GLY A 190 6.14 -10.07 1.00
CA GLY A 190 5.81 -9.25 2.17
C GLY A 190 4.62 -9.80 2.95
N ASP A 191 4.50 -9.38 4.21
CA ASP A 191 3.40 -9.76 5.12
C ASP A 191 2.33 -8.66 5.22
N ALA A 192 2.70 -7.40 4.93
CA ALA A 192 1.77 -6.28 4.96
C ALA A 192 2.19 -5.13 4.05
N ILE A 193 1.21 -4.38 3.56
CA ILE A 193 1.37 -3.08 2.91
C ILE A 193 0.76 -2.00 3.80
N SER A 194 1.43 -0.86 3.92
CA SER A 194 0.86 0.36 4.50
C SER A 194 1.12 1.56 3.61
N ILE A 195 0.14 2.47 3.56
CA ILE A 195 0.20 3.72 2.81
C ILE A 195 0.00 4.87 3.78
N PHE A 196 0.86 5.88 3.64
CA PHE A 196 0.85 7.08 4.44
C PHE A 196 0.84 8.31 3.54
N ILE A 197 0.28 9.41 4.04
CA ILE A 197 0.38 10.71 3.40
C ILE A 197 1.07 11.72 4.31
N ARG A 198 1.67 12.74 3.71
CA ARG A 198 2.03 13.99 4.37
C ARG A 198 1.20 15.10 3.74
N LEU A 199 0.62 15.97 4.56
CA LEU A 199 -0.09 17.16 4.08
C LEU A 199 0.88 18.35 4.01
N LYS A 200 0.65 19.27 3.07
CA LYS A 200 1.37 20.55 3.05
C LYS A 200 1.03 21.35 4.31
N THR A 201 2.05 21.97 4.87
CA THR A 201 1.94 22.92 5.98
C THR A 201 1.66 24.32 5.48
#